data_AF-A0A6B2CEC8-F1
#
_entry.id   AF-A0A6B2CEC8-F1
#
_cell.length_a   1.000
_cell.length_b   1.000
_cell.length_c   1.000
_cell.angle_alpha   90.00
_cell.angle_beta   90.00
_cell.angle_gamma   90.00
#
_symmetry.space_group_name_H-M   'P 1'
#
loop_
_entity.id
_entity.type
_entity.pdbx_description
1 polymer ?
#
loop_
_entity_poly.entity_id
_entity_poly.type
_entity_poly.pdbx_seq_one_letter_code
_entity_poly.pdbx_strand_id
1 'polypeptide(L)'
;MAGLSLPAGGTLGAAGGARGGWRLVDYTPVVVESATRVSETLFLLRLGLLKGFTRPLPPQFVMVWVPGLEAVPMSVAGFKGSRLDLLVKPIGDTTR
;
A
#
# COMPACT_ATOMS: atom_id res chain seq x y z
N MET A 1 -28.13 -1.62 9.77
CA MET A 1 -27.58 -1.19 8.46
C MET A 1 -27.05 0.23 8.61
N ALA A 2 -25.74 0.42 8.74
CA ALA A 2 -25.13 1.74 8.76
C ALA A 2 -24.25 1.85 7.51
N GLY A 3 -24.68 2.66 6.54
CA GLY A 3 -23.96 2.94 5.32
C GLY A 3 -22.75 3.81 5.61
N LEU A 4 -21.56 3.31 5.27
CA LEU A 4 -20.33 4.08 5.24
C LEU A 4 -20.31 4.90 3.94
N SER A 5 -20.66 6.18 4.03
CA SER A 5 -20.44 7.14 2.95
C SER A 5 -18.96 7.49 2.87
N LEU A 6 -18.30 7.15 1.77
CA LEU A 6 -16.96 7.64 1.45
C LEU A 6 -17.07 9.11 1.01
N PRO A 7 -16.30 10.06 1.58
CA PRO A 7 -16.32 11.43 1.10
C PRO A 7 -15.63 11.51 -0.27
N ALA A 8 -16.30 12.19 -1.18
CA ALA A 8 -15.88 12.48 -2.53
C ALA A 8 -14.55 13.24 -2.58
N GLY A 9 -13.81 13.05 -3.67
CA GLY A 9 -12.47 13.56 -3.88
C GLY A 9 -12.32 15.07 -3.65
N GLY A 10 -11.19 15.44 -3.06
CA GLY A 10 -10.66 16.80 -3.05
C GLY A 10 -9.20 16.77 -3.47
N THR A 11 -8.85 17.60 -4.45
CA THR A 11 -7.46 17.93 -4.80
C THR A 11 -7.14 19.36 -4.39
N LEU A 12 -5.85 19.55 -4.08
CA LEU A 12 -5.07 20.80 -3.97
C LEU A 12 -4.99 21.45 -2.59
N GLY A 13 -3.76 21.81 -2.21
CA GLY A 13 -3.52 22.89 -1.26
C GLY A 13 -2.18 22.83 -0.56
N ALA A 14 -1.27 23.72 -0.95
CA ALA A 14 0.06 23.90 -0.40
C ALA A 14 0.12 24.17 1.12
N ALA A 15 1.26 23.77 1.68
CA ALA A 15 1.95 24.27 2.88
C ALA A 15 1.25 25.32 3.76
N GLY A 16 0.98 24.95 5.00
CA GLY A 16 0.65 25.86 6.09
C GLY A 16 0.66 25.10 7.41
N GLY A 17 1.49 25.53 8.36
CA GLY A 17 1.81 24.78 9.57
C GLY A 17 0.63 24.49 10.50
N ALA A 18 0.62 23.28 11.05
CA ALA A 18 0.01 22.91 12.33
C ALA A 18 0.67 21.58 12.77
N ARG A 19 1.45 21.58 13.85
CA ARG A 19 1.01 21.14 15.19
C ARG A 19 0.19 19.85 15.14
N GLY A 20 0.86 18.73 15.43
CA GLY A 20 0.22 17.50 15.95
C GLY A 20 -1.03 17.03 15.21
N GLY A 21 -0.97 16.90 13.89
CA GLY A 21 -2.06 16.29 13.12
C GLY A 21 -1.81 14.80 12.96
N TRP A 22 -2.75 13.96 13.38
CA TRP A 22 -2.76 12.54 13.02
C TRP A 22 -2.65 12.43 11.50
N ARG A 23 -1.56 11.82 11.04
CA ARG A 23 -1.34 11.59 9.62
C ARG A 23 -2.42 10.64 9.14
N LEU A 24 -3.31 11.12 8.27
CA LEU A 24 -4.28 10.27 7.58
C LEU A 24 -3.55 9.08 6.97
N VAL A 25 -4.08 7.88 7.22
CA VAL A 25 -3.62 6.66 6.57
C VAL A 25 -3.90 6.84 5.07
N ASP A 26 -2.85 7.10 4.30
CA ASP A 26 -2.95 7.28 2.85
C ASP A 26 -3.25 5.92 2.20
N TYR A 27 -4.53 5.67 1.90
CA TYR A 27 -4.93 4.56 1.04
C TYR A 27 -4.67 4.94 -0.41
N THR A 28 -3.78 4.22 -1.08
CA THR A 28 -3.53 4.38 -2.51
C THR A 28 -3.88 3.08 -3.24
N PRO A 29 -4.73 3.11 -4.27
CA PRO A 29 -4.92 1.95 -5.10
C PRO A 29 -3.65 1.68 -5.91
N VAL A 30 -3.37 0.40 -6.11
CA VAL A 30 -2.16 -0.07 -6.80
C VAL A 30 -2.54 -1.07 -7.88
N VAL A 31 -1.71 -1.18 -8.90
CA VAL A 31 -1.80 -2.22 -9.92
C VAL A 31 -0.62 -3.17 -9.77
N VAL A 32 -0.86 -4.46 -9.86
CA VAL A 32 0.22 -5.46 -9.92
C VAL A 32 0.83 -5.40 -11.31
N GLU A 33 2.05 -4.88 -11.43
CA GLU A 33 2.80 -4.84 -12.69
C GLU A 33 3.38 -6.21 -13.03
N SER A 34 3.90 -6.92 -12.01
CA SER A 34 4.45 -8.26 -12.17
C SER A 34 4.48 -9.02 -10.85
N ALA A 35 4.37 -10.35 -10.93
CA ALA A 35 4.59 -11.28 -9.82
C ALA A 35 5.66 -12.30 -10.21
N THR A 36 6.90 -12.08 -9.78
CA THR A 36 8.05 -12.91 -10.16
C THR A 36 8.40 -13.86 -9.01
N ARG A 37 8.44 -15.16 -9.28
CA ARG A 37 8.93 -16.14 -8.31
C ARG A 37 10.45 -15.96 -8.12
N VAL A 38 10.89 -15.67 -6.90
CA VAL A 38 12.31 -15.50 -6.56
C VAL A 38 12.90 -16.69 -5.82
N SER A 39 12.06 -17.52 -5.20
CA SER A 39 12.45 -18.80 -4.60
C SER A 39 11.30 -19.80 -4.68
N GLU A 40 11.51 -21.00 -4.13
CA GLU A 40 10.43 -22.00 -4.07
C GLU A 40 9.17 -21.49 -3.37
N THR A 41 9.31 -20.57 -2.42
CA THR A 41 8.21 -20.10 -1.56
C THR A 41 7.98 -18.59 -1.60
N LEU A 42 8.83 -17.83 -2.29
CA LEU A 42 8.78 -16.37 -2.28
C LEU A 42 8.50 -15.79 -3.67
N PHE A 43 7.66 -14.78 -3.69
CA PHE A 43 7.31 -13.99 -4.85
C PHE A 43 7.66 -12.53 -4.60
N LEU A 44 8.28 -11.90 -5.59
CA LEU A 44 8.47 -10.47 -5.66
C LEU A 44 7.30 -9.87 -6.43
N LEU A 45 6.42 -9.17 -5.72
CA LEU A 45 5.35 -8.39 -6.31
C LEU A 45 5.85 -6.98 -6.58
N ARG A 46 5.73 -6.56 -7.83
CA ARG A 46 6.02 -5.19 -8.25
C ARG A 46 4.71 -4.46 -8.48
N LEU A 47 4.51 -3.39 -7.73
CA LEU A 47 3.27 -2.64 -7.69
C LEU A 47 3.48 -1.22 -8.24
N GLY A 48 2.62 -0.83 -9.17
CA GLY A 48 2.50 0.53 -9.67
C GLY A 48 1.49 1.31 -8.83
N LEU A 49 1.93 2.39 -8.20
CA LEU A 49 1.09 3.27 -7.41
C LEU A 49 0.31 4.20 -8.33
N LEU A 50 -1.02 4.24 -8.19
CA LEU A 50 -1.88 5.09 -9.02
C LEU A 50 -2.00 6.54 -8.52
N LYS A 51 -1.68 6.77 -7.23
CA LYS A 51 -1.62 8.10 -6.62
C LYS A 51 -0.35 8.23 -5.79
N GLY A 52 -0.02 9.48 -5.43
CA GLY A 52 1.11 9.78 -4.55
C GLY A 52 1.05 8.96 -3.26
N PHE A 53 2.16 8.32 -2.93
CA PHE A 53 2.35 7.55 -1.72
C PHE A 53 3.66 7.99 -1.08
N THR A 54 3.63 8.28 0.21
CA THR A 54 4.87 8.63 0.88
C THR A 54 5.71 7.40 1.12
N ARG A 55 6.97 7.44 0.69
CA ARG A 55 7.92 6.38 0.94
C ARG A 55 7.99 6.08 2.45
N PRO A 56 7.76 4.82 2.86
CA PRO A 56 7.91 4.42 4.25
C PRO A 56 9.40 4.45 4.63
N LEU A 57 9.69 4.93 5.84
CA LEU A 57 11.04 4.92 6.40
C LEU A 57 11.31 3.54 7.02
N PRO A 58 12.50 2.94 6.87
CA PRO A 58 12.84 1.75 7.63
C PRO A 58 12.66 2.00 9.15
N PRO A 59 12.04 1.08 9.93
CA PRO A 59 11.60 -0.28 9.60
C PRO A 59 10.09 -0.42 9.33
N GLN A 60 9.42 0.61 8.82
CA GLN A 60 7.96 0.62 8.59
C GLN A 60 7.52 -0.42 7.56
N PHE A 61 6.29 -0.90 7.73
CA PHE A 61 5.59 -1.78 6.80
C PHE A 61 4.39 -1.05 6.18
N VAL A 62 3.83 -1.61 5.11
CA VAL A 62 2.59 -1.14 4.49
C VAL A 62 1.46 -2.11 4.75
N MET A 63 0.24 -1.61 4.91
CA MET A 63 -0.96 -2.45 4.97
C MET A 63 -1.45 -2.67 3.54
N VAL A 64 -1.48 -3.93 3.10
CA VAL A 64 -2.04 -4.32 1.82
C VAL A 64 -3.44 -4.85 2.04
N TRP A 65 -4.39 -4.31 1.29
CA TRP A 65 -5.78 -4.75 1.36
C TRP A 65 -6.26 -5.15 -0.03
N VAL A 66 -6.82 -6.36 -0.12
CA VAL A 66 -7.51 -6.86 -1.32
C VAL A 66 -9.01 -6.85 -1.01
N PRO A 67 -9.86 -6.23 -1.84
CA PRO A 67 -11.30 -6.21 -1.61
C PRO A 67 -11.88 -7.62 -1.41
N GLY A 68 -12.68 -7.79 -0.36
CA GLY A 68 -13.23 -9.09 0.02
C GLY A 68 -12.33 -9.94 0.93
N LEU A 69 -11.10 -9.50 1.18
CA LEU A 69 -10.15 -10.15 2.10
C LEU A 69 -9.70 -9.17 3.19
N GLU A 70 -8.94 -9.69 4.15
CA GLU A 70 -8.37 -8.91 5.25
C GLU A 70 -7.18 -8.05 4.80
N ALA A 71 -6.91 -6.98 5.55
CA ALA A 71 -5.72 -6.16 5.34
C ALA A 71 -4.52 -6.77 6.08
N VAL A 72 -3.43 -7.03 5.38
CA VAL A 72 -2.23 -7.69 5.93
C VAL A 72 -1.01 -6.77 5.91
N PRO A 73 -0.18 -6.77 6.96
CA PRO A 73 1.07 -6.01 6.97
C PRO A 73 2.11 -6.67 6.08
N MET A 74 2.73 -5.89 5.20
CA MET A 74 3.76 -6.35 4.27
C MET A 74 5.01 -5.47 4.37
N SER A 75 6.17 -6.12 4.45
CA SER A 75 7.46 -5.44 4.44
C SER A 75 7.77 -4.88 3.05
N VAL A 76 8.33 -3.68 3.00
CA VAL A 76 8.74 -3.04 1.75
C VAL A 76 10.14 -3.52 1.36
N ALA A 77 10.24 -4.22 0.22
CA ALA A 77 11.51 -4.67 -0.34
C ALA A 77 12.19 -3.58 -1.19
N GLY A 78 11.41 -2.69 -1.80
CA GLY A 78 11.91 -1.59 -2.61
C GLY A 78 10.88 -0.49 -2.82
N PHE A 79 11.36 0.75 -2.95
CA PHE A 79 10.52 1.90 -3.30
C PHE A 79 11.28 2.87 -4.20
N LYS A 80 10.80 3.09 -5.43
CA LYS A 80 11.43 4.01 -6.39
C LYS A 80 10.37 4.71 -7.23
N GLY A 81 10.24 6.03 -7.08
CA GLY A 81 9.22 6.81 -7.79
C GLY A 81 7.81 6.34 -7.42
N SER A 82 7.02 5.95 -8.42
CA SER A 82 5.68 5.39 -8.26
C SER A 82 5.66 3.86 -8.16
N ARG A 83 6.79 3.22 -7.89
CA ARG A 83 6.90 1.76 -7.79
C ARG A 83 7.21 1.31 -6.37
N LEU A 84 6.45 0.32 -5.92
CA LEU A 84 6.59 -0.38 -4.65
C LEU A 84 6.84 -1.86 -4.91
N ASP A 85 7.95 -2.40 -4.39
CA ASP A 85 8.27 -3.82 -4.47
C ASP A 85 8.00 -4.47 -3.10
N LEU A 86 7.22 -5.54 -3.07
CA LEU A 86 6.88 -6.33 -1.88
C LEU A 86 7.36 -7.77 -2.05
N LEU A 87 7.92 -8.34 -0.99
CA LEU A 87 8.29 -9.75 -0.94
C LEU A 87 7.22 -10.52 -0.17
N VAL A 88 6.56 -11.47 -0.83
CA VAL A 88 5.41 -12.20 -0.29
C VAL A 88 5.67 -13.69 -0.30
N LYS A 89 5.28 -14.34 0.81
CA LYS A 89 5.20 -15.80 0.94
C LYS A 89 3.72 -16.22 0.92
N PRO A 90 3.27 -17.06 -0.03
CA PRO A 90 1.90 -17.55 -0.05
C PRO A 90 1.65 -18.53 1.10
N ILE A 91 0.95 -18.10 2.14
CA ILE A 91 0.63 -18.92 3.33
C ILE A 91 -0.87 -19.04 3.60
N GLY A 92 -1.66 -18.05 3.20
CA GLY A 92 -3.12 -18.01 3.35
C GLY A 92 -3.80 -17.30 2.19
N ASP A 93 -5.13 -17.22 2.23
CA ASP A 93 -5.97 -16.80 1.10
C ASP A 93 -5.62 -15.40 0.57
N THR A 94 -5.23 -14.45 1.43
CA THR A 94 -4.81 -13.09 1.04
C THR A 94 -3.46 -13.04 0.30
N THR A 95 -2.65 -14.09 0.42
CA THR A 95 -1.26 -14.12 -0.06
C THR A 95 -1.01 -15.12 -1.19
N ARG A 96 -2.03 -15.87 -1.61
CA ARG A 96 -2.00 -16.80 -2.75
C ARG A 96 -2.39 -16.08 -4.03
#